data_AF-A0A1H1K188-F1
#
_entry.id   AF-A0A1H1K188-F1
#
_cell.length_a   1.000
_cell.length_b   1.000
_cell.length_c   1.000
_cell.angle_alpha   90.00
_cell.angle_beta   90.00
_cell.angle_gamma   90.00
#
_symmetry.space_group_name_H-M   'P 1'
#
loop_
_entity.id
_entity.type
_entity.pdbx_description
1 polymer ?
#
loop_
_entity_poly.entity_id
_entity_poly.type
_entity_poly.pdbx_seq_one_letter_code
_entity_poly.pdbx_strand_id
1 'polypeptide(L)'
;MSPLRLVGDVRLPKPRKNAPFLFARFAMSEARLALSDRSLIAVMTGRKEEVVRVDALRARFQVDALIRLHERDYDELEELRGRFVHFNLEVTLNEVGKRYAILPILRPGRRDARGREVLPLVDVGRHRAGRCEAVLQRVPIDEVPPHCFAHSLPSLRTVEALEGALLRRYAAMFPQLTERELLSRGCAITSLVLD
;
A
#
# COMPACT_ATOMS: atom_id res chain seq x y z
N MET A 1 59.47 -44.59 0.96
CA MET A 1 59.69 -43.76 -0.24
C MET A 1 58.71 -44.19 -1.31
N SER A 2 57.69 -43.36 -1.56
CA SER A 2 56.84 -43.30 -2.76
C SER A 2 55.87 -42.13 -2.55
N PRO A 3 55.91 -41.06 -3.37
CA PRO A 3 55.05 -39.90 -3.16
C PRO A 3 53.63 -40.14 -3.70
N LEU A 4 52.64 -39.74 -2.89
CA LEU A 4 51.23 -39.67 -3.29
C LEU A 4 51.05 -38.64 -4.41
N ARG A 5 50.38 -39.07 -5.48
CA ARG A 5 49.98 -38.26 -6.62
C ARG A 5 48.83 -37.34 -6.23
N LEU A 6 49.00 -36.02 -6.42
CA LEU A 6 47.89 -35.06 -6.49
C LEU A 6 47.25 -35.17 -7.88
N VAL A 7 45.97 -35.55 -7.94
CA VAL A 7 45.14 -35.46 -9.14
C VAL A 7 43.80 -34.86 -8.70
N GLY A 8 43.45 -33.71 -9.25
CA GLY A 8 42.10 -33.14 -9.14
C GLY A 8 42.03 -31.62 -9.07
N ASP A 9 42.58 -30.90 -10.06
CA ASP A 9 42.26 -29.49 -10.27
C ASP A 9 40.79 -29.36 -10.68
N VAL A 10 39.94 -28.93 -9.75
CA VAL A 10 38.57 -28.50 -10.05
C VAL A 10 38.64 -27.15 -10.76
N ARG A 11 38.55 -27.18 -12.09
CA ARG A 11 38.39 -25.96 -12.90
C ARG A 11 37.02 -25.34 -12.62
N LEU A 12 36.99 -24.21 -11.93
CA LEU A 12 35.84 -23.32 -11.89
C LEU A 12 35.51 -22.84 -13.31
N PRO A 13 34.23 -22.81 -13.72
CA PRO A 13 33.85 -22.29 -15.03
C PRO A 13 34.22 -20.80 -15.13
N LYS A 14 34.93 -20.44 -16.20
CA LYS A 14 35.27 -19.06 -16.52
C LYS A 14 34.00 -18.22 -16.73
N PRO A 15 33.96 -16.96 -16.25
CA PRO A 15 32.82 -16.09 -16.49
C PRO A 15 32.70 -15.82 -18.00
N ARG A 16 31.52 -16.11 -18.57
CA ARG A 16 31.20 -15.73 -19.94
C ARG A 16 31.14 -14.20 -20.03
N LYS A 17 32.03 -13.64 -20.84
CA LYS A 17 31.97 -12.25 -21.29
C LYS A 17 30.80 -12.10 -22.26
N ASN A 18 30.10 -10.96 -22.14
CA ASN A 18 29.19 -10.35 -23.09
C ASN A 18 27.76 -10.92 -23.19
N ALA A 19 26.87 -10.36 -22.38
CA ALA A 19 25.58 -9.88 -22.88
C ALA A 19 25.27 -8.58 -22.13
N PRO A 20 25.17 -7.42 -22.81
CA PRO A 20 24.69 -6.22 -22.16
C PRO A 20 23.20 -6.44 -21.91
N PHE A 21 22.82 -6.72 -20.66
CA PHE A 21 21.47 -6.43 -20.22
C PHE A 21 21.32 -4.91 -20.30
N LEU A 22 20.82 -4.44 -21.45
CA LEU A 22 20.20 -3.12 -21.52
C LEU A 22 19.05 -3.14 -20.53
N PHE A 23 19.30 -2.71 -19.30
CA PHE A 23 18.28 -2.00 -18.55
C PHE A 23 17.99 -0.75 -19.37
N ALA A 24 16.99 -0.87 -20.26
CA ALA A 24 16.31 0.30 -20.78
C ALA A 24 15.77 1.03 -19.54
N ARG A 25 16.53 2.03 -19.09
CA ARG A 25 16.13 2.99 -18.10
C ARG A 25 15.03 3.81 -18.74
N PHE A 26 13.82 3.23 -18.78
CA PHE A 26 12.63 3.93 -19.22
C PHE A 26 12.54 5.17 -18.35
N ALA A 27 12.45 6.33 -18.99
CA ALA A 27 12.17 7.59 -18.33
C ALA A 27 10.84 7.42 -17.60
N MET A 28 10.90 7.09 -16.31
CA MET A 28 9.75 7.05 -15.44
C MET A 28 9.17 8.45 -15.43
N SER A 29 7.87 8.58 -15.67
CA SER A 29 7.16 9.83 -15.42
C SER A 29 7.34 10.20 -13.94
N GLU A 30 8.21 11.18 -13.67
CA GLU A 30 8.42 11.79 -12.34
C GLU A 30 7.19 12.57 -11.85
N ALA A 31 6.12 12.63 -12.65
CA ALA A 31 4.88 13.27 -12.24
C ALA A 31 4.34 12.58 -10.99
N ARG A 32 4.31 13.33 -9.88
CA ARG A 32 3.65 12.91 -8.64
C ARG A 32 2.18 12.67 -8.93
N LEU A 33 1.69 11.51 -8.52
CA LEU A 33 0.28 11.19 -8.62
C LEU A 33 -0.52 12.18 -7.76
N ALA A 34 -1.50 12.84 -8.37
CA ALA A 34 -2.32 13.82 -7.69
C ALA A 34 -3.12 13.14 -6.58
N LEU A 35 -2.87 13.57 -5.34
CA LEU A 35 -3.63 13.12 -4.18
C LEU A 35 -5.05 13.70 -4.24
N SER A 36 -6.01 12.92 -3.75
CA SER A 36 -7.42 13.31 -3.55
C SER A 36 -7.53 14.57 -2.67
N ASP A 37 -8.54 15.43 -2.91
CA ASP A 37 -8.90 16.52 -2.00
C ASP A 37 -9.28 15.92 -0.65
N ARG A 38 -8.46 16.23 0.35
CA ARG A 38 -8.51 15.60 1.68
C ARG A 38 -9.35 16.39 2.68
N SER A 39 -9.94 17.50 2.27
CA SER A 39 -10.68 18.36 3.19
C SER A 39 -12.09 17.85 3.46
N LEU A 40 -12.68 17.14 2.49
CA LEU A 40 -14.06 16.65 2.53
C LEU A 40 -14.13 15.13 2.29
N ILE A 41 -15.18 14.52 2.82
CA ILE A 41 -15.49 13.11 2.62
C ILE A 41 -16.99 12.88 2.74
N ALA A 42 -17.54 11.96 1.95
CA ALA A 42 -18.89 11.49 2.13
C ALA A 42 -18.92 10.40 3.21
N VAL A 43 -19.86 10.48 4.15
CA VAL A 43 -20.02 9.51 5.22
C VAL A 43 -21.44 8.97 5.26
N MET A 44 -21.57 7.71 5.68
CA MET A 44 -22.83 7.10 6.04
C MET A 44 -23.02 7.19 7.56
N THR A 45 -23.99 7.97 8.00
CA THR A 45 -24.40 8.04 9.41
C THR A 45 -25.77 7.37 9.55
N GLY A 46 -25.77 6.10 9.98
CA GLY A 46 -26.99 5.28 9.99
C GLY A 46 -27.46 4.96 8.56
N ARG A 47 -28.57 5.57 8.13
CA ARG A 47 -29.11 5.41 6.75
C ARG A 47 -28.99 6.67 5.90
N LYS A 48 -28.24 7.67 6.37
CA LYS A 48 -28.11 8.98 5.70
C LYS A 48 -26.69 9.19 5.20
N GLU A 49 -26.56 9.52 3.91
CA GLU A 49 -25.32 10.03 3.34
C GLU A 49 -25.20 11.54 3.61
N GLU A 50 -24.03 11.98 4.06
CA GLU A 50 -23.70 13.39 4.25
C GLU A 50 -22.25 13.68 3.88
N VAL A 51 -21.95 14.90 3.44
CA VAL A 51 -20.58 15.34 3.18
C VAL A 51 -20.11 16.17 4.36
N VAL A 52 -18.97 15.78 4.93
CA VAL A 52 -18.40 16.41 6.13
C VAL A 52 -16.95 16.77 5.93
N ARG A 53 -16.43 17.65 6.80
CA ARG A 53 -15.00 17.94 6.87
C ARG A 53 -14.26 16.78 7.51
N VAL A 54 -13.10 16.41 6.96
CA VAL A 54 -12.24 15.39 7.55
C VAL A 54 -11.79 15.78 8.96
N ASP A 55 -11.55 17.06 9.23
CA ASP A 55 -11.22 17.58 10.57
C ASP A 55 -12.28 17.25 11.62
N ALA A 56 -13.56 17.32 11.24
CA ALA A 56 -14.66 17.01 12.15
C ALA A 56 -14.68 15.51 12.50
N LEU A 57 -14.37 14.63 11.54
CA LEU A 57 -14.22 13.20 11.81
C LEU A 57 -13.02 12.91 12.70
N ARG A 58 -11.88 13.56 12.44
CA ARG A 58 -10.68 13.43 13.27
C ARG A 58 -10.96 13.78 14.73
N ALA A 59 -11.63 14.92 14.95
CA ALA A 59 -12.06 15.34 16.28
C ALA A 59 -13.05 14.33 16.91
N ARG A 60 -14.05 13.86 16.15
CA ARG A 60 -15.04 12.87 16.61
C ARG A 60 -14.39 11.57 17.07
N PHE A 61 -13.42 11.05 16.34
CA PHE A 61 -12.73 9.80 16.68
C PHE A 61 -11.53 10.01 17.62
N GLN A 62 -11.17 11.25 17.94
CA GLN A 62 -9.97 11.60 18.72
C GLN A 62 -8.68 11.01 18.10
N VAL A 63 -8.55 11.18 16.79
CA VAL A 63 -7.42 10.69 15.99
C VAL A 63 -6.79 11.82 15.18
N ASP A 64 -5.55 11.62 14.76
CA ASP A 64 -4.81 12.60 13.95
C ASP A 64 -5.14 12.52 12.45
N ALA A 65 -5.53 11.33 11.98
CA ALA A 65 -5.78 11.06 10.56
C ALA A 65 -6.68 9.82 10.35
N LEU A 66 -7.09 9.60 9.10
CA LEU A 66 -7.97 8.50 8.70
C LEU A 66 -7.23 7.56 7.74
N ILE A 67 -7.31 6.26 7.99
CA ILE A 67 -6.99 5.21 7.02
C ILE A 67 -8.31 4.64 6.51
N ARG A 68 -8.40 4.44 5.21
CA ARG A 68 -9.64 4.00 4.56
C ARG A 68 -9.33 2.72 3.79
N LEU A 69 -10.09 1.67 4.07
CA LEU A 69 -9.95 0.36 3.42
C LEU A 69 -11.19 0.10 2.57
N HIS A 70 -11.05 -0.62 1.46
CA HIS A 70 -12.25 -1.16 0.80
C HIS A 70 -13.01 -2.05 1.79
N GLU A 71 -14.34 -2.08 1.71
CA GLU A 71 -15.17 -2.83 2.66
C GLU A 71 -14.70 -4.28 2.88
N ARG A 72 -14.39 -5.01 1.79
CA ARG A 72 -13.84 -6.38 1.87
C ARG A 72 -12.52 -6.47 2.65
N ASP A 73 -11.63 -5.50 2.42
CA ASP A 73 -10.34 -5.42 3.11
C ASP A 73 -10.54 -5.04 4.59
N TYR A 74 -11.59 -4.27 4.90
CA TYR A 74 -11.94 -3.89 6.25
C TYR A 74 -12.54 -5.06 7.03
N ASP A 75 -13.39 -5.89 6.42
CA ASP A 75 -13.98 -7.05 7.07
C ASP A 75 -12.89 -8.02 7.56
N GLU A 76 -11.82 -8.19 6.78
CA GLU A 76 -10.64 -8.98 7.14
C GLU A 76 -9.83 -8.37 8.31
N LEU A 77 -9.95 -7.07 8.56
CA LEU A 77 -9.27 -6.40 9.67
C LEU A 77 -9.73 -6.94 11.03
N GLU A 78 -10.96 -7.46 11.12
CA GLU A 78 -11.50 -8.04 12.35
C GLU A 78 -10.73 -9.29 12.82
N GLU A 79 -10.01 -9.96 11.94
CA GLU A 79 -9.18 -11.12 12.28
C GLU A 79 -7.83 -10.71 12.92
N LEU A 80 -7.40 -9.46 12.69
CA LEU A 80 -6.11 -8.98 13.18
C LEU A 80 -6.20 -8.54 14.64
N ARG A 81 -5.25 -9.00 15.45
CA ARG A 81 -5.09 -8.64 16.86
C ARG A 81 -3.78 -7.89 17.05
N GLY A 82 -3.83 -6.74 17.72
CA GLY A 82 -2.68 -5.96 18.16
C GLY A 82 -1.90 -5.23 17.07
N ARG A 83 -1.65 -5.81 15.89
CA ARG A 83 -0.88 -5.18 14.81
C ARG A 83 -1.57 -5.24 13.46
N PHE A 84 -1.37 -4.20 12.67
CA PHE A 84 -1.83 -4.12 11.29
C PHE A 84 -0.82 -3.39 10.41
N VAL A 85 -0.48 -4.00 9.28
CA VAL A 85 0.34 -3.39 8.24
C VAL A 85 -0.54 -3.01 7.04
N HIS A 86 -0.54 -1.72 6.72
CA HIS A 86 -1.25 -1.15 5.58
C HIS A 86 -0.27 -0.81 4.45
N PHE A 87 -0.64 -1.19 3.23
CA PHE A 87 0.11 -0.90 2.01
C PHE A 87 -0.60 0.15 1.16
N ASN A 88 0.12 1.20 0.76
CA ASN A 88 -0.30 2.21 -0.22
C ASN A 88 0.63 2.17 -1.44
N LEU A 89 0.17 2.70 -2.58
CA LEU A 89 1.02 2.87 -3.76
C LEU A 89 2.06 3.97 -3.52
N GLU A 90 3.33 3.69 -3.83
CA GLU A 90 4.47 4.63 -3.86
C GLU A 90 4.77 5.36 -2.54
N VAL A 91 3.89 6.27 -2.10
CA VAL A 91 4.07 7.13 -0.95
C VAL A 91 2.80 7.22 -0.09
N THR A 92 2.99 7.41 1.20
CA THR A 92 1.93 7.76 2.16
C THR A 92 2.27 9.04 2.91
N LEU A 93 1.25 9.75 3.39
CA LEU A 93 1.43 10.84 4.36
C LEU A 93 1.21 10.37 5.80
N ASN A 94 1.17 9.06 6.03
CA ASN A 94 1.14 8.56 7.39
C ASN A 94 2.45 8.90 8.12
N GLU A 95 2.35 9.13 9.42
CA GLU A 95 3.44 9.63 10.25
C GLU A 95 3.52 8.79 11.52
N VAL A 96 4.75 8.49 11.97
CA VAL A 96 5.01 7.74 13.20
C VAL A 96 4.48 8.50 14.41
N GLY A 97 3.91 7.78 15.38
CA GLY A 97 3.34 8.33 16.61
C GLY A 97 1.91 8.86 16.46
N LYS A 98 1.43 9.09 15.24
CA LYS A 98 0.06 9.55 14.97
C LYS A 98 -0.97 8.44 15.17
N ARG A 99 -2.15 8.83 15.64
CA ARG A 99 -3.30 7.95 15.86
C ARG A 99 -4.24 8.01 14.66
N TYR A 100 -4.73 6.86 14.22
CA TYR A 100 -5.55 6.72 13.03
C TYR A 100 -6.88 6.06 13.38
N ALA A 101 -7.97 6.57 12.79
CA ALA A 101 -9.19 5.78 12.65
C ALA A 101 -9.13 5.06 11.31
N ILE A 102 -9.36 3.75 11.32
CA ILE A 102 -9.46 2.88 10.16
C ILE A 102 -10.94 2.69 9.87
N LEU A 103 -11.38 3.04 8.66
CA LEU A 103 -12.80 3.07 8.27
C LEU A 103 -13.02 2.27 6.97
N PRO A 104 -14.16 1.57 6.82
CA PRO A 104 -14.50 0.92 5.55
C PRO A 104 -15.04 1.96 4.55
N ILE A 105 -14.61 1.80 3.30
CA ILE A 105 -15.13 2.49 2.13
C ILE A 105 -16.29 1.65 1.59
N LEU A 106 -17.51 2.18 1.73
CA LEU A 106 -18.73 1.60 1.15
C LEU A 106 -18.78 1.82 -0.36
N ARG A 107 -18.29 2.98 -0.83
CA ARG A 107 -18.20 3.31 -2.25
C ARG A 107 -16.90 4.05 -2.54
N PRO A 108 -16.03 3.53 -3.44
CA PRO A 108 -14.75 4.16 -3.72
C PRO A 108 -14.92 5.52 -4.37
N GLY A 109 -14.01 6.42 -4.03
CA GLY A 109 -13.86 7.67 -4.75
C GLY A 109 -13.35 7.40 -6.16
N ARG A 110 -13.71 8.26 -7.11
CA ARG A 110 -13.25 8.16 -8.50
C ARG A 110 -13.11 9.55 -9.11
N ARG A 111 -12.48 9.63 -10.27
CA ARG A 111 -12.58 10.81 -11.12
C ARG A 111 -13.65 10.58 -12.18
N ASP A 112 -14.50 11.57 -12.41
CA ASP A 112 -15.46 11.53 -13.51
C ASP A 112 -14.77 11.79 -14.86
N ALA A 113 -15.51 11.70 -15.96
CA ALA A 113 -14.99 11.95 -17.31
C ALA A 113 -14.43 13.37 -17.52
N ARG A 114 -14.70 14.30 -16.61
CA ARG A 114 -14.19 15.68 -16.61
C ARG A 114 -13.02 15.86 -15.63
N GLY A 115 -12.53 14.77 -15.04
CA GLY A 115 -11.43 14.77 -14.06
C GLY A 115 -11.83 15.24 -12.67
N ARG A 116 -13.11 15.54 -12.42
CA ARG A 116 -13.59 16.00 -11.11
C ARG A 116 -13.64 14.83 -10.14
N GLU A 117 -13.26 15.10 -8.90
CA GLU A 117 -13.29 14.09 -7.86
C GLU A 117 -14.71 13.83 -7.38
N VAL A 118 -15.10 12.57 -7.39
CA VAL A 118 -16.25 12.03 -6.68
C VAL A 118 -15.74 11.46 -5.36
N LEU A 119 -16.18 12.04 -4.25
CA LEU A 119 -15.70 11.66 -2.92
C LEU A 119 -16.01 10.19 -2.61
N PRO A 120 -15.11 9.48 -1.91
CA PRO A 120 -15.44 8.17 -1.35
C PRO A 120 -16.53 8.32 -0.28
N LEU A 121 -17.40 7.31 -0.20
CA LEU A 121 -18.34 7.13 0.90
C LEU A 121 -17.76 6.14 1.91
N VAL A 122 -17.67 6.55 3.17
CA VAL A 122 -17.20 5.69 4.26
C VAL A 122 -18.28 5.47 5.31
N ASP A 123 -18.26 4.31 5.99
CA ASP A 123 -19.09 4.08 7.16
C ASP A 123 -18.37 4.63 8.40
N VAL A 124 -19.00 5.59 9.10
CA VAL A 124 -18.45 6.14 10.36
C VAL A 124 -18.96 5.42 11.60
N GLY A 125 -19.93 4.51 11.46
CA GLY A 125 -20.40 3.63 12.51
C GLY A 125 -19.46 2.45 12.76
N ARG A 126 -18.72 2.03 11.73
CA ARG A 126 -17.71 0.95 11.81
C ARG A 126 -16.32 1.57 11.78
N HIS A 127 -15.56 1.41 12.86
CA HIS A 127 -14.16 1.84 12.86
C HIS A 127 -13.31 1.00 13.80
N ARG A 128 -12.01 0.95 13.51
CA ARG A 128 -10.96 0.58 14.47
C ARG A 128 -10.01 1.75 14.63
N ALA A 129 -9.24 1.75 15.71
CA ALA A 129 -8.20 2.74 15.91
C ALA A 129 -6.85 2.07 16.18
N GLY A 130 -5.79 2.82 15.90
CA GLY A 130 -4.43 2.38 16.16
C GLY A 130 -3.42 3.51 16.05
N ARG A 131 -2.22 3.27 16.57
CA ARG A 131 -1.10 4.20 16.53
C ARG A 131 -0.05 3.71 15.53
N CYS A 132 0.44 4.61 14.70
CA CYS A 132 1.50 4.32 13.75
C CYS A 132 2.85 4.16 14.47
N GLU A 133 3.50 3.01 14.27
CA GLU A 133 4.82 2.71 14.83
C GLU A 133 5.94 2.88 13.80
N ALA A 134 5.65 2.60 12.53
CA ALA A 134 6.66 2.67 11.47
C ALA A 134 6.03 3.05 10.13
N VAL A 135 6.80 3.80 9.34
CA VAL A 135 6.46 4.14 7.96
C VAL A 135 7.67 3.90 7.06
N LEU A 136 7.46 3.16 5.98
CA LEU A 136 8.42 3.01 4.89
C LEU A 136 7.80 3.58 3.61
N GLN A 137 8.62 4.20 2.77
CA GLN A 137 8.19 4.88 1.55
C GLN A 137 8.91 4.24 0.37
N ARG A 138 8.23 4.11 -0.78
CA ARG A 138 8.84 3.69 -2.05
C ARG A 138 9.62 2.38 -1.97
N VAL A 139 9.14 1.43 -1.18
CA VAL A 139 9.72 0.09 -1.08
C VAL A 139 9.38 -0.68 -2.35
N PRO A 140 10.36 -1.19 -3.11
CA PRO A 140 10.08 -2.10 -4.24
C PRO A 140 9.22 -3.28 -3.77
N ILE A 141 8.22 -3.68 -4.56
CA ILE A 141 7.21 -4.64 -4.12
C ILE A 141 7.84 -6.02 -3.83
N ASP A 142 8.85 -6.41 -4.61
CA ASP A 142 9.65 -7.62 -4.45
C ASP A 142 10.68 -7.55 -3.30
N GLU A 143 10.91 -6.37 -2.75
CA GLU A 143 11.79 -6.14 -1.59
C GLU A 143 11.01 -5.89 -0.28
N VAL A 144 9.69 -6.04 -0.29
CA VAL A 144 8.86 -5.88 0.91
C VAL A 144 9.29 -6.91 1.97
N PRO A 145 9.66 -6.46 3.19
CA PRO A 145 10.12 -7.39 4.22
C PRO A 145 9.05 -8.42 4.60
N PRO A 146 9.41 -9.72 4.77
CA PRO A 146 8.43 -10.77 5.08
C PRO A 146 7.56 -10.51 6.32
N HIS A 147 8.10 -9.84 7.34
CA HIS A 147 7.35 -9.50 8.55
C HIS A 147 6.23 -8.49 8.30
N CYS A 148 6.30 -7.68 7.23
CA CYS A 148 5.22 -6.77 6.85
C CYS A 148 3.98 -7.56 6.40
N PHE A 149 4.17 -8.67 5.68
CA PHE A 149 3.09 -9.55 5.26
C PHE A 149 2.48 -10.36 6.41
N ALA A 150 3.28 -10.72 7.43
CA ALA A 150 2.79 -11.46 8.60
C ALA A 150 1.71 -10.70 9.39
N HIS A 151 1.74 -9.37 9.33
CA HIS A 151 0.80 -8.48 10.03
C HIS A 151 -0.15 -7.72 9.09
N SER A 152 -0.18 -8.06 7.80
CA SER A 152 -1.15 -7.52 6.85
C SER A 152 -2.46 -8.32 6.88
N LEU A 153 -3.43 -7.88 6.07
CA LEU A 153 -4.67 -8.61 5.87
C LEU A 153 -4.39 -10.04 5.35
N PRO A 154 -5.20 -11.05 5.74
CA PRO A 154 -5.15 -12.42 5.22
C PRO A 154 -5.00 -12.51 3.70
N SER A 155 -5.75 -11.71 2.94
CA SER A 155 -5.72 -11.68 1.48
C SER A 155 -4.49 -10.96 0.89
N LEU A 156 -3.59 -10.42 1.71
CA LEU A 156 -2.42 -9.63 1.30
C LEU A 156 -1.09 -10.21 1.81
N ARG A 157 -1.02 -11.51 2.13
CA ARG A 157 0.17 -12.12 2.75
C ARG A 157 1.30 -12.51 1.79
N THR A 158 1.18 -12.19 0.51
CA THR A 158 2.21 -12.49 -0.51
C THR A 158 2.47 -11.28 -1.41
N VAL A 159 3.60 -11.31 -2.10
CA VAL A 159 3.98 -10.29 -3.08
C VAL A 159 2.94 -10.21 -4.21
N GLU A 160 2.53 -11.33 -4.77
CA GLU A 160 1.54 -11.41 -5.85
C GLU A 160 0.17 -10.87 -5.39
N ALA A 161 -0.20 -11.16 -4.14
CA ALA A 161 -1.43 -10.66 -3.56
C ALA A 161 -1.40 -9.13 -3.36
N LEU A 162 -0.25 -8.59 -2.95
CA LEU A 162 -0.01 -7.15 -2.85
C LEU A 162 -0.07 -6.47 -4.23
N GLU A 163 0.60 -7.02 -5.25
CA GLU A 163 0.53 -6.52 -6.62
C GLU A 163 -0.92 -6.45 -7.12
N GLY A 164 -1.65 -7.56 -6.99
CA GLY A 164 -3.05 -7.63 -7.38
C GLY A 164 -3.91 -6.61 -6.63
N ALA A 165 -3.65 -6.38 -5.36
CA ALA A 165 -4.39 -5.38 -4.58
C ALA A 165 -4.07 -3.95 -4.99
N LEU A 166 -2.81 -3.61 -5.26
CA LEU A 166 -2.42 -2.30 -5.76
C LEU A 166 -3.06 -2.02 -7.13
N LEU A 167 -3.06 -2.99 -8.05
CA LEU A 167 -3.73 -2.86 -9.34
C LEU A 167 -5.24 -2.62 -9.17
N ARG A 168 -5.93 -3.46 -8.38
CA ARG A 168 -7.36 -3.30 -8.12
C ARG A 168 -7.72 -1.92 -7.55
N ARG A 169 -6.89 -1.38 -6.66
CA ARG A 169 -7.15 -0.09 -5.98
C ARG A 169 -6.82 1.11 -6.86
N TYR A 170 -5.75 1.05 -7.66
CA TYR A 170 -5.16 2.25 -8.27
C TYR A 170 -5.23 2.30 -9.80
N ALA A 171 -5.46 1.19 -10.52
CA ALA A 171 -5.49 1.20 -11.99
C ALA A 171 -6.56 2.17 -12.55
N ALA A 172 -7.77 2.14 -11.98
CA ALA A 172 -8.86 3.06 -12.39
C ALA A 172 -8.60 4.52 -11.99
N MET A 173 -7.72 4.78 -11.01
CA MET A 173 -7.35 6.14 -10.61
C MET A 173 -6.30 6.75 -11.53
N PHE A 174 -5.49 5.91 -12.19
CA PHE A 174 -4.38 6.32 -13.05
C PHE A 174 -4.42 5.61 -14.40
N PRO A 175 -5.49 5.82 -15.21
CA PRO A 175 -5.70 5.10 -16.47
C PRO A 175 -4.61 5.33 -17.53
N GLN A 176 -3.77 6.36 -17.34
CA GLN A 176 -2.63 6.65 -18.19
C GLN A 176 -1.40 5.75 -17.93
N LEU A 177 -1.39 4.99 -16.83
CA LEU A 177 -0.30 4.09 -16.47
C LEU A 177 -0.65 2.65 -16.85
N THR A 178 0.32 1.94 -17.42
CA THR A 178 0.25 0.47 -17.54
C THR A 178 0.40 -0.17 -16.16
N GLU A 179 -0.06 -1.42 -16.01
CA GLU A 179 0.10 -2.18 -14.77
C GLU A 179 1.56 -2.25 -14.32
N ARG A 180 2.48 -2.50 -15.26
CA ARG A 180 3.92 -2.52 -15.01
C ARG A 180 4.43 -1.19 -14.48
N GLU A 181 4.03 -0.08 -15.08
CA GLU A 181 4.44 1.26 -14.62
C GLU A 181 3.88 1.56 -13.23
N LEU A 182 2.65 1.13 -12.93
CA LEU A 182 2.04 1.28 -11.63
C LEU A 182 2.82 0.49 -10.56
N LEU A 183 3.08 -0.79 -10.78
CA LEU A 183 3.81 -1.65 -9.84
C LEU A 183 5.27 -1.22 -9.65
N SER A 184 5.93 -0.72 -10.71
CA SER A 184 7.33 -0.24 -10.63
C SER A 184 7.53 0.96 -9.71
N ARG A 185 6.45 1.64 -9.29
CA ARG A 185 6.51 2.73 -8.30
C ARG A 185 6.77 2.23 -6.87
N GLY A 186 6.67 0.93 -6.63
CA GLY A 186 6.78 0.37 -5.29
C GLY A 186 5.56 0.67 -4.41
N CYS A 187 5.71 0.41 -3.12
CA CYS A 187 4.67 0.66 -2.13
C CYS A 187 5.20 1.47 -0.93
N ALA A 188 4.29 2.16 -0.27
CA ALA A 188 4.49 2.67 1.07
C ALA A 188 3.85 1.71 2.09
N ILE A 189 4.52 1.55 3.23
CA ILE A 189 4.14 0.60 4.28
C ILE A 189 3.90 1.40 5.55
N THR A 190 2.73 1.24 6.17
CA THR A 190 2.40 1.81 7.48
C THR A 190 2.15 0.67 8.46
N SER A 191 2.91 0.61 9.53
CA SER A 191 2.70 -0.36 10.62
C SER A 191 1.97 0.31 11.77
N LEU A 192 0.88 -0.30 12.22
CA LEU A 192 0.02 0.20 13.28
C LEU A 192 -0.03 -0.81 14.43
N VAL A 193 0.00 -0.30 15.66
CA VAL A 193 -0.53 -1.02 16.82
C VAL A 193 -1.99 -0.65 16.97
N LEU A 194 -2.86 -1.65 16.89
CA LEU A 194 -4.30 -1.50 17.05
C LEU A 194 -4.65 -1.45 18.53
N ASP A 195 -5.67 -0.66 18.84
CA ASP A 195 -6.27 -0.64 20.19
C ASP A 195 -7.05 -1.92 20.51
#